data_AF-A0A8T5RC06-F1
#
_entry.id   AF-A0A8T5RC06-F1
#
_cell.length_a   1.000
_cell.length_b   1.000
_cell.length_c   1.000
_cell.angle_alpha   90.00
_cell.angle_beta   90.00
_cell.angle_gamma   90.00
#
_symmetry.space_group_name_H-M   'P 1'
#
loop_
_entity.id
_entity.type
_entity.pdbx_description
1 polymer ?
#
loop_
_entity_poly.entity_id
_entity_poly.type
_entity_poly.pdbx_seq_one_letter_code
_entity_poly.pdbx_strand_id
1 'polypeptide(L)'
;MKVKAQTRKICDSEYSNCEDCSVNGKLMCSFNIKDTIYFVVPVLSVWVTLILGLLFGFFSGIINLPIIIAFTAGYIGYLIVFFQFWENKILCSHCPYYAFKEDKYVKCYANYGIHKAWIYNPAPMSTSEKIQFLISIALFAIIPLILFIITELYLYFWISLVLSLIWFISMHFLSCSKCPNFSCPLNNVSKEVVNEYLKRNSVMRKAWEDQGYIIG
;
A
#
# COMPACT_ATOMS: atom_id res chain seq x y z
N MET A 1 25.19 -20.16 -10.23
CA MET A 1 23.99 -20.86 -9.70
C MET A 1 22.84 -19.87 -9.63
N LYS A 2 21.83 -20.01 -10.50
CA LYS A 2 20.61 -19.19 -10.43
C LYS A 2 19.81 -19.66 -9.22
N VAL A 3 19.78 -18.87 -8.15
CA VAL A 3 18.78 -19.02 -7.09
C VAL A 3 17.43 -18.84 -7.75
N LYS A 4 16.73 -19.94 -8.05
CA LYS A 4 15.31 -19.88 -8.41
C LYS A 4 14.63 -19.21 -7.22
N ALA A 5 14.18 -17.97 -7.42
CA ALA A 5 13.35 -17.27 -6.45
C ALA A 5 12.07 -18.08 -6.29
N GLN A 6 12.07 -18.99 -5.32
CA GLN A 6 10.89 -19.77 -4.95
C GLN A 6 9.86 -18.74 -4.48
N THR A 7 8.88 -18.45 -5.33
CA THR A 7 7.81 -17.49 -5.07
C THR A 7 6.95 -18.10 -3.99
N ARG A 8 7.22 -17.77 -2.72
CA ARG A 8 6.42 -18.23 -1.58
C ARG A 8 4.99 -17.74 -1.79
N LYS A 9 4.05 -18.68 -1.78
CA LYS A 9 2.62 -18.44 -2.01
C LYS A 9 1.90 -18.31 -0.66
N ILE A 10 0.88 -17.46 -0.60
CA ILE A 10 0.19 -17.07 0.65
C ILE A 10 -1.13 -17.85 0.86
N CYS A 11 -1.38 -18.91 0.10
CA CYS A 11 -2.66 -19.63 0.14
C CYS A 11 -2.80 -20.64 1.28
N ASP A 12 -1.77 -20.90 2.09
CA ASP A 12 -1.79 -22.02 3.05
C ASP A 12 -0.92 -21.76 4.30
N SER A 13 -1.30 -22.39 5.43
CA SER A 13 -0.47 -22.64 6.61
C SER A 13 0.76 -23.51 6.32
N GLU A 14 0.71 -24.36 5.29
CA GLU A 14 1.85 -25.17 4.82
C GLU A 14 2.02 -25.07 3.30
N TYR A 15 2.73 -24.03 2.87
CA TYR A 15 3.51 -23.89 1.63
C TYR A 15 3.15 -24.79 0.42
N SER A 16 1.89 -24.82 -0.01
CA SER A 16 1.48 -25.53 -1.22
C SER A 16 1.06 -24.58 -2.34
N ASN A 17 1.22 -25.07 -3.57
CA ASN A 17 1.01 -24.30 -4.79
C ASN A 17 -0.45 -23.82 -4.91
N CYS A 18 -0.69 -22.50 -5.00
CA CYS A 18 -2.00 -21.91 -5.37
C CYS A 18 -2.54 -22.34 -6.75
N GLU A 19 -1.97 -23.36 -7.40
CA GLU A 19 -2.45 -23.89 -8.67
C GLU A 19 -3.82 -24.56 -8.52
N ASP A 20 -4.06 -25.27 -7.40
CA ASP A 20 -5.35 -25.90 -7.05
C ASP A 20 -6.26 -25.01 -6.19
N CYS A 21 -6.10 -23.70 -6.27
CA CYS A 21 -6.89 -22.75 -5.48
C CYS A 21 -8.08 -22.21 -6.29
N SER A 22 -9.29 -22.31 -5.76
CA SER A 22 -10.51 -21.70 -6.34
C SER A 22 -10.42 -20.17 -6.50
N VAL A 23 -9.42 -19.56 -5.84
CA VAL A 23 -9.07 -18.13 -5.89
C VAL A 23 -7.86 -17.82 -6.79
N ASN A 24 -7.30 -18.81 -7.49
CA ASN A 24 -6.18 -18.61 -8.41
C ASN A 24 -6.58 -17.63 -9.52
N GLY A 25 -5.72 -16.63 -9.80
CA GLY A 25 -6.00 -15.54 -10.73
C GLY A 25 -6.99 -14.48 -10.21
N LYS A 26 -7.72 -14.74 -9.11
CA LYS A 26 -8.59 -13.76 -8.44
C LYS A 26 -7.86 -12.96 -7.36
N LEU A 27 -6.75 -13.48 -6.86
CA LEU A 27 -5.93 -12.85 -5.83
C LEU A 27 -4.44 -12.79 -6.22
N MET A 28 -3.76 -11.75 -5.74
CA MET A 28 -2.30 -11.63 -5.74
C MET A 28 -1.74 -12.50 -4.61
N CYS A 29 -1.65 -13.80 -4.84
CA CYS A 29 -1.21 -14.76 -3.82
C CYS A 29 0.32 -14.94 -3.74
N SER A 30 1.07 -14.32 -4.65
CA SER A 30 2.53 -14.31 -4.66
C SER A 30 3.04 -12.96 -5.14
N PHE A 31 4.29 -12.65 -4.83
CA PHE A 31 4.90 -11.43 -5.36
C PHE A 31 5.09 -11.54 -6.88
N ASN A 32 4.64 -10.51 -7.60
CA ASN A 32 4.87 -10.35 -9.03
C ASN A 32 5.29 -8.92 -9.32
N ILE A 33 6.42 -8.76 -10.01
CA ILE A 33 6.98 -7.44 -10.35
C ILE A 33 6.03 -6.62 -11.23
N LYS A 34 5.19 -7.26 -12.05
CA LYS A 34 4.21 -6.56 -12.88
C LYS A 34 3.20 -5.78 -12.03
N ASP A 35 2.74 -6.39 -10.94
CA ASP A 35 1.80 -5.76 -10.00
C ASP A 35 2.48 -4.59 -9.26
N THR A 36 3.76 -4.74 -8.92
CA THR A 36 4.57 -3.63 -8.39
C THR A 36 4.66 -2.48 -9.39
N ILE A 37 4.91 -2.76 -10.67
CA ILE A 37 5.01 -1.71 -11.70
C ILE A 37 3.68 -0.95 -11.83
N TYR A 38 2.54 -1.66 -11.87
CA TYR A 38 1.22 -1.03 -11.96
C TYR A 38 0.90 -0.12 -10.77
N PHE A 39 1.45 -0.43 -9.60
CA PHE A 39 1.32 0.40 -8.40
C PHE A 39 2.32 1.56 -8.36
N VAL A 40 3.60 1.29 -8.62
CA VAL A 40 4.73 2.21 -8.42
C VAL A 40 4.79 3.28 -9.51
N VAL A 41 4.55 2.95 -10.78
CA VAL A 41 4.68 3.93 -11.87
C VAL A 41 3.72 5.11 -11.71
N PRO A 42 2.41 4.91 -11.44
CA PRO A 42 1.51 6.04 -11.25
C PRO A 42 1.86 6.93 -10.05
N VAL A 43 2.22 6.33 -8.89
CA VAL A 43 2.60 7.13 -7.70
C VAL A 43 3.92 7.87 -7.92
N LEU A 44 4.92 7.25 -8.57
CA LEU A 44 6.17 7.93 -8.90
C LEU A 44 5.94 9.09 -9.88
N SER A 45 4.98 8.98 -10.79
CA SER A 45 4.64 10.07 -11.71
C SER A 45 4.19 11.32 -10.94
N VAL A 46 3.39 11.15 -9.88
CA VAL A 46 2.98 12.25 -8.99
C VAL A 46 4.19 12.89 -8.30
N TRP A 47 5.13 12.07 -7.81
CA TRP A 47 6.33 12.55 -7.12
C TRP A 47 7.30 13.26 -8.05
N VAL A 48 7.44 12.80 -9.30
CA VAL A 48 8.22 13.49 -10.33
C VAL A 48 7.61 14.87 -10.59
N THR A 49 6.28 14.97 -10.72
CA THR A 49 5.62 16.27 -10.85
C THR A 49 5.83 17.16 -9.63
N LEU A 50 5.79 16.60 -8.41
CA LEU A 50 6.11 17.33 -7.17
C LEU A 50 7.51 17.96 -7.23
N ILE A 51 8.52 17.15 -7.56
CA ILE A 51 9.92 17.60 -7.65
C ILE A 51 10.07 18.67 -8.74
N LEU A 52 9.50 18.46 -9.92
CA LEU A 52 9.57 19.43 -11.02
C LEU A 52 8.89 20.76 -10.65
N GLY A 53 7.75 20.72 -9.97
CA GLY A 53 7.06 21.92 -9.50
C GLY A 53 7.85 22.68 -8.43
N LEU A 54 8.46 21.96 -7.48
CA LEU A 54 9.35 22.55 -6.48
C LEU A 54 10.58 23.22 -7.12
N LEU A 55 11.23 22.55 -8.07
CA LEU A 55 12.39 23.10 -8.77
C LEU A 55 12.01 24.33 -9.61
N PHE A 56 10.91 24.25 -10.36
CA PHE A 56 10.40 25.40 -11.11
C PHE A 56 10.06 26.58 -10.20
N GLY A 57 9.32 26.32 -9.11
CA GLY A 57 8.99 27.34 -8.12
C GLY A 57 10.22 28.00 -7.50
N PHE A 58 11.27 27.22 -7.23
CA PHE A 58 12.53 27.74 -6.73
C PHE A 58 13.27 28.62 -7.76
N PHE A 59 13.46 28.14 -8.99
CA PHE A 59 14.20 28.87 -10.03
C PHE A 59 13.45 30.10 -10.58
N SER A 60 12.13 30.10 -10.51
CA SER A 60 11.29 31.24 -10.87
C SER A 60 11.17 32.30 -9.76
N GLY A 61 11.69 32.01 -8.56
CA GLY A 61 11.61 32.91 -7.40
C GLY A 61 10.28 32.89 -6.66
N ILE A 62 9.33 32.02 -7.04
CA ILE A 62 8.03 31.84 -6.39
C ILE A 62 8.21 31.21 -4.99
N ILE A 63 9.11 30.23 -4.88
CA ILE A 63 9.40 29.51 -3.64
C ILE A 63 10.82 29.86 -3.18
N ASN A 64 10.96 30.32 -1.94
CA ASN A 64 12.27 30.61 -1.37
C ASN A 64 12.94 29.35 -0.76
N LEU A 65 14.26 29.44 -0.55
CA LEU A 65 15.05 28.33 -0.02
C LEU A 65 14.57 27.80 1.35
N PRO A 66 14.18 28.65 2.33
CA PRO A 66 13.64 28.16 3.59
C PRO A 66 12.37 27.33 3.44
N ILE A 67 11.42 27.75 2.59
CA ILE A 67 10.15 27.03 2.37
C ILE A 67 10.41 25.66 1.73
N ILE A 68 11.24 25.59 0.68
CA ILE A 68 11.52 24.31 0.01
C ILE A 68 12.22 23.33 0.96
N ILE A 69 13.14 23.80 1.81
CA ILE A 69 13.81 22.96 2.82
C ILE A 69 12.80 22.48 3.87
N ALA A 70 12.01 23.39 4.44
CA ALA A 70 11.05 23.06 5.48
C ALA A 70 9.98 22.07 4.99
N PHE A 71 9.42 22.31 3.80
CA PHE A 71 8.46 21.41 3.19
C PHE A 71 9.08 20.03 2.90
N THR A 72 10.25 20.01 2.23
CA THR A 72 10.88 18.75 1.83
C THR A 72 11.29 17.92 3.04
N ALA A 73 11.90 18.53 4.05
CA ALA A 73 12.29 17.84 5.28
C ALA A 73 11.06 17.33 6.06
N GLY A 74 10.02 18.16 6.19
CA GLY A 74 8.77 17.77 6.86
C GLY A 74 8.06 16.63 6.14
N TYR A 75 7.96 16.70 4.81
CA TYR A 75 7.30 15.68 4.00
C TYR A 75 8.10 14.38 3.98
N ILE A 76 9.42 14.41 3.82
CA ILE A 76 10.27 13.22 3.94
C ILE A 76 10.16 12.60 5.34
N GLY A 77 10.19 13.42 6.40
CA GLY A 77 9.98 12.95 7.77
C GLY A 77 8.64 12.25 7.93
N TYR A 78 7.56 12.85 7.41
CA TYR A 78 6.24 12.25 7.38
C TYR A 78 6.24 10.90 6.64
N LEU A 79 6.83 10.83 5.43
CA LEU A 79 6.88 9.61 4.63
C LEU A 79 7.62 8.48 5.35
N ILE A 80 8.74 8.77 6.01
CA ILE A 80 9.50 7.80 6.78
C ILE A 80 8.66 7.30 7.95
N VAL A 81 8.08 8.21 8.75
CA VAL A 81 7.24 7.83 9.91
C VAL A 81 6.04 7.00 9.46
N PHE A 82 5.36 7.43 8.39
CA PHE A 82 4.20 6.76 7.86
C PHE A 82 4.53 5.37 7.32
N PHE A 83 5.39 5.26 6.31
CA PHE A 83 5.64 3.96 5.64
C PHE A 83 6.48 2.99 6.47
N GLN A 84 7.48 3.46 7.22
CA GLN A 84 8.37 2.56 7.96
C GLN A 84 7.79 2.11 9.30
N PHE A 85 7.00 2.97 9.97
CA PHE A 85 6.52 2.68 11.32
C PHE A 85 5.00 2.56 11.40
N TRP A 86 4.26 3.57 10.94
CA TRP A 86 2.83 3.68 11.22
C TRP A 86 1.98 2.74 10.35
N GLU A 87 2.07 2.87 9.04
CA GLU A 87 1.41 2.01 8.05
C GLU A 87 1.87 0.56 8.20
N ASN A 88 3.14 0.36 8.56
CA ASN A 88 3.67 -0.96 8.88
C ASN A 88 2.90 -1.62 10.04
N LYS A 89 2.56 -0.84 11.07
CA LYS A 89 1.77 -1.28 12.23
C LYS A 89 0.32 -1.53 11.88
N ILE A 90 -0.37 -0.54 11.32
CA ILE A 90 -1.83 -0.55 11.23
C ILE A 90 -2.35 -1.25 9.96
N LEU A 91 -1.51 -1.42 8.94
CA LEU A 91 -1.90 -2.04 7.67
C LEU A 91 -1.05 -3.26 7.34
N CYS A 92 0.28 -3.11 7.24
CA CYS A 92 1.12 -4.20 6.77
C CYS A 92 1.13 -5.39 7.73
N SER A 93 1.12 -5.15 9.05
CA SER A 93 1.10 -6.22 10.05
C SER A 93 -0.13 -7.14 9.93
N HIS A 94 -1.24 -6.64 9.36
CA HIS A 94 -2.47 -7.39 9.09
C HIS A 94 -2.45 -8.14 7.76
N CYS A 95 -1.43 -7.89 6.93
CA CYS A 95 -1.34 -8.46 5.60
C CYS A 95 -0.68 -9.85 5.63
N PRO A 96 -1.21 -10.82 4.88
CA PRO A 96 -0.61 -12.16 4.83
C PRO A 96 0.83 -12.22 4.30
N TYR A 97 1.23 -11.25 3.46
CA TYR A 97 2.64 -11.08 3.03
C TYR A 97 3.60 -10.82 4.21
N TYR A 98 3.07 -10.38 5.34
CA TYR A 98 3.84 -10.04 6.52
C TYR A 98 4.11 -11.28 7.41
N ALA A 99 3.36 -12.37 7.24
CA ALA A 99 3.43 -13.59 8.04
C ALA A 99 4.78 -14.34 7.97
N PHE A 100 5.57 -14.14 6.91
CA PHE A 100 6.86 -14.82 6.73
C PHE A 100 7.92 -14.30 7.74
N LYS A 101 8.02 -14.95 8.90
CA LYS A 101 8.90 -14.53 10.02
C LYS A 101 10.39 -14.46 9.65
N GLU A 102 10.85 -15.34 8.77
CA GLU A 102 12.24 -15.39 8.30
C GLU A 102 12.66 -14.11 7.54
N ASP A 103 11.69 -13.37 7.00
CA ASP A 103 11.97 -12.21 6.16
C ASP A 103 12.02 -10.93 7.00
N LYS A 104 13.18 -10.28 7.04
CA LYS A 104 13.36 -8.94 7.64
C LYS A 104 12.59 -7.83 6.92
N TYR A 105 12.24 -8.05 5.65
CA TYR A 105 11.59 -7.07 4.79
C TYR A 105 10.28 -7.60 4.24
N VAL A 106 9.32 -6.72 4.00
CA VAL A 106 8.04 -7.03 3.38
C VAL A 106 8.26 -7.32 1.89
N LYS A 107 7.62 -8.37 1.37
CA LYS A 107 7.69 -8.78 -0.05
C LYS A 107 6.31 -8.71 -0.71
N CYS A 108 5.60 -7.59 -0.56
CA CYS A 108 4.33 -7.35 -1.24
C CYS A 108 4.51 -6.40 -2.43
N TYR A 109 3.50 -6.29 -3.30
CA TYR A 109 3.61 -5.45 -4.49
C TYR A 109 3.73 -3.95 -4.17
N ALA A 110 3.13 -3.49 -3.07
CA ALA A 110 3.03 -2.07 -2.70
C ALA A 110 4.26 -1.56 -1.91
N ASN A 111 4.68 -2.30 -0.88
CA ASN A 111 5.73 -1.90 0.07
C ASN A 111 6.91 -2.87 0.05
N TYR A 112 7.30 -3.33 -1.14
CA TYR A 112 8.45 -4.22 -1.29
C TYR A 112 9.72 -3.59 -0.70
N GLY A 113 10.40 -4.31 0.18
CA GLY A 113 11.68 -3.87 0.76
C GLY A 113 11.57 -3.00 2.01
N ILE A 114 10.36 -2.65 2.48
CA ILE A 114 10.20 -1.97 3.77
C ILE A 114 10.53 -2.95 4.90
N HIS A 115 11.25 -2.49 5.92
CA HIS A 115 11.62 -3.33 7.07
C HIS A 115 10.37 -3.68 7.90
N LYS A 116 10.28 -4.92 8.36
CA LYS A 116 9.21 -5.39 9.25
C LYS A 116 9.44 -4.85 10.66
N ALA A 117 8.79 -3.74 11.01
CA ALA A 117 8.96 -3.09 12.31
C ALA A 117 8.07 -3.69 13.42
N TRP A 118 7.03 -4.43 13.03
CA TRP A 118 6.01 -4.99 13.94
C TRP A 118 5.87 -6.51 13.80
N ILE A 119 5.04 -7.11 14.64
CA ILE A 119 4.72 -8.54 14.59
C ILE A 119 3.47 -8.74 13.73
N TYR A 120 3.42 -9.84 12.98
CA TYR A 120 2.24 -10.21 12.21
C TYR A 120 1.00 -10.38 13.10
N ASN A 121 -0.09 -9.72 12.73
CA ASN A 121 -1.39 -9.80 13.39
C ASN A 121 -2.47 -10.23 12.37
N PRO A 122 -2.88 -11.51 12.34
CA PRO A 122 -3.84 -11.99 11.34
C PRO A 122 -5.28 -11.47 11.52
N ALA A 123 -5.59 -10.83 12.66
CA ALA A 123 -6.91 -10.26 12.91
C ALA A 123 -7.23 -9.14 11.92
N PRO A 124 -8.52 -8.89 11.60
CA PRO A 124 -8.89 -7.73 10.79
C PRO A 124 -8.53 -6.42 11.51
N MET A 125 -8.16 -5.40 10.73
CA MET A 125 -8.01 -4.02 11.24
C MET A 125 -9.24 -3.57 12.03
N SER A 126 -9.00 -3.00 13.20
CA SER A 126 -10.00 -2.30 14.00
C SER A 126 -10.52 -1.04 13.29
N THR A 127 -11.68 -0.53 13.72
CA THR A 127 -12.24 0.72 13.18
C THR A 127 -11.27 1.89 13.35
N SER A 128 -10.56 1.96 14.47
CA SER A 128 -9.56 3.00 14.73
C SER A 128 -8.39 2.92 13.74
N GLU A 129 -7.85 1.73 13.48
CA GLU A 129 -6.77 1.52 12.51
C GLU A 129 -7.19 1.89 11.08
N LYS A 130 -8.43 1.56 10.70
CA LYS A 130 -8.99 1.95 9.39
C LYS A 130 -9.06 3.47 9.25
N ILE A 131 -9.56 4.18 10.26
CA ILE A 131 -9.65 5.65 10.25
C ILE A 131 -8.25 6.26 10.18
N GLN A 132 -7.31 5.79 11.00
CA GLN A 132 -5.93 6.27 10.99
C GLN A 132 -5.28 6.09 9.61
N PHE A 133 -5.45 4.93 8.98
CA PHE A 133 -4.92 4.67 7.65
C PHE A 133 -5.52 5.61 6.59
N LEU A 134 -6.84 5.81 6.62
CA LEU A 134 -7.53 6.73 5.71
C LEU A 134 -7.06 8.18 5.87
N ILE A 135 -6.88 8.64 7.11
CA ILE A 135 -6.33 9.98 7.39
C ILE A 135 -4.91 10.09 6.86
N SER A 136 -4.04 9.11 7.13
CA SER A 136 -2.65 9.16 6.66
C SER A 136 -2.55 9.12 5.13
N ILE A 137 -3.30 8.25 4.45
CA ILE A 137 -3.25 8.24 2.98
C ILE A 137 -3.83 9.52 2.36
N ALA A 138 -4.83 10.14 3.01
CA ALA A 138 -5.34 11.44 2.61
C ALA A 138 -4.29 12.54 2.78
N LEU A 139 -3.59 12.59 3.91
CA LEU A 139 -2.48 13.54 4.12
C LEU A 139 -1.36 13.34 3.10
N PHE A 140 -0.99 12.09 2.82
CA PHE A 140 -0.02 11.73 1.79
C PHE A 140 -0.40 12.28 0.41
N ALA A 141 -1.66 12.17 0.00
CA ALA A 141 -2.11 12.63 -1.30
C ALA A 141 -2.36 14.15 -1.36
N ILE A 142 -2.89 14.75 -0.29
CA ILE A 142 -3.41 16.13 -0.29
C ILE A 142 -2.31 17.15 0.00
N ILE A 143 -1.34 16.85 0.88
CA ILE A 143 -0.29 17.81 1.27
C ILE A 143 0.47 18.37 0.05
N PRO A 144 0.94 17.56 -0.92
CA PRO A 144 1.58 18.07 -2.14
C PRO A 144 0.67 18.98 -2.98
N LEU A 145 -0.63 18.68 -3.05
CA LEU A 145 -1.60 19.48 -3.82
C LEU A 145 -1.84 20.85 -3.17
N ILE A 146 -1.98 20.89 -1.84
CA ILE A 146 -2.13 22.14 -1.09
C ILE A 146 -0.91 23.04 -1.31
N LEU A 147 0.30 22.49 -1.33
CA LEU A 147 1.51 23.27 -1.60
C LEU A 147 1.42 24.00 -2.93
N PHE A 148 0.98 23.32 -3.99
CA PHE A 148 0.86 23.94 -5.31
C PHE A 148 -0.20 25.04 -5.36
N ILE A 149 -1.27 24.93 -4.58
CA ILE A 149 -2.27 26.01 -4.46
C ILE A 149 -1.66 27.22 -3.76
N ILE A 150 -1.01 27.02 -2.61
CA ILE A 150 -0.42 28.11 -1.81
C ILE A 150 0.70 28.84 -2.56
N THR A 151 1.43 28.12 -3.41
CA THR A 151 2.53 28.66 -4.22
C THR A 151 2.07 29.13 -5.61
N GLU A 152 0.76 29.14 -5.88
CA GLU A 152 0.17 29.55 -7.17
C GLU A 152 0.69 28.75 -8.38
N LEU A 153 1.25 27.56 -8.16
CA LEU A 153 1.75 26.65 -9.19
C LEU A 153 0.62 25.80 -9.77
N TYR A 154 -0.42 26.45 -10.30
CA TYR A 154 -1.68 25.79 -10.71
C TYR A 154 -1.50 24.74 -11.81
N LEU A 155 -0.54 24.92 -12.72
CA LEU A 155 -0.25 23.92 -13.74
C LEU A 155 0.20 22.60 -13.10
N TYR A 156 1.12 22.66 -12.14
CA TYR A 156 1.60 21.49 -11.41
C TYR A 156 0.51 20.88 -10.51
N PHE A 157 -0.34 21.72 -9.91
CA PHE A 157 -1.53 21.26 -9.20
C PHE A 157 -2.42 20.39 -10.08
N TRP A 158 -2.83 20.87 -11.26
CA TRP A 158 -3.74 20.13 -12.14
C TRP A 158 -3.12 18.84 -12.68
N ILE A 159 -1.84 18.89 -13.07
CA ILE A 159 -1.11 17.68 -13.50
C ILE A 159 -1.06 16.65 -12.36
N SER A 160 -0.64 17.07 -11.17
CA SER A 160 -0.58 16.17 -10.00
C SER A 160 -1.96 15.63 -9.62
N LEU A 161 -3.02 16.43 -9.67
CA LEU A 161 -4.38 15.98 -9.40
C LEU A 161 -4.81 14.87 -10.36
N VAL A 162 -4.62 15.06 -11.66
CA VAL A 162 -4.95 14.04 -12.68
C VAL A 162 -4.13 12.77 -12.47
N LEU A 163 -2.83 12.89 -12.22
CA LEU A 163 -1.96 11.73 -11.96
C LEU A 163 -2.35 11.00 -10.67
N SER A 164 -2.73 11.73 -9.61
CA SER A 164 -3.25 11.14 -8.38
C SER A 164 -4.56 10.39 -8.62
N LEU A 165 -5.49 10.94 -9.40
CA LEU A 165 -6.74 10.25 -9.76
C LEU A 165 -6.46 8.98 -10.56
N ILE A 166 -5.55 9.03 -11.54
CA ILE A 166 -5.11 7.85 -12.30
C ILE A 166 -4.53 6.79 -11.36
N TRP A 167 -3.69 7.20 -10.41
CA TRP A 167 -3.12 6.28 -9.42
C TRP A 167 -4.21 5.63 -8.55
N PHE A 168 -5.15 6.41 -8.00
CA PHE A 168 -6.26 5.87 -7.21
C PHE A 168 -7.13 4.89 -8.00
N ILE A 169 -7.48 5.23 -9.25
CA ILE A 169 -8.25 4.36 -10.15
C ILE A 169 -7.47 3.08 -10.44
N SER A 170 -6.19 3.19 -10.81
CA SER A 170 -5.30 2.05 -11.06
C SER A 170 -5.25 1.11 -9.85
N MET A 171 -5.01 1.66 -8.66
CA MET A 171 -5.01 0.87 -7.43
C MET A 171 -6.36 0.18 -7.19
N HIS A 172 -7.47 0.91 -7.29
CA HIS A 172 -8.80 0.38 -7.00
C HIS A 172 -9.16 -0.82 -7.88
N PHE A 173 -8.88 -0.74 -9.18
CA PHE A 173 -9.26 -1.76 -10.14
C PHE A 173 -8.23 -2.86 -10.36
N LEU A 174 -6.93 -2.54 -10.27
CA LEU A 174 -5.87 -3.50 -10.60
C LEU A 174 -5.27 -4.17 -9.38
N SER A 175 -5.17 -3.46 -8.25
CA SER A 175 -4.47 -3.92 -7.05
C SER A 175 -5.43 -4.30 -5.92
N CYS A 176 -6.28 -3.38 -5.48
CA CYS A 176 -7.21 -3.55 -4.36
C CYS A 176 -8.24 -4.66 -4.60
N SER A 177 -8.58 -4.91 -5.87
CA SER A 177 -9.52 -5.96 -6.30
C SER A 177 -8.98 -7.38 -6.21
N LYS A 178 -7.67 -7.51 -5.96
CA LYS A 178 -6.95 -8.79 -5.88
C LYS A 178 -6.07 -8.87 -4.64
N CYS A 179 -6.08 -7.86 -3.77
CA CYS A 179 -5.15 -7.77 -2.65
C CYS A 179 -5.60 -8.71 -1.51
N PRO A 180 -4.69 -9.54 -0.93
CA PRO A 180 -5.04 -10.44 0.16
C PRO A 180 -5.14 -9.74 1.53
N ASN A 181 -4.90 -8.42 1.62
CA ASN A 181 -5.20 -7.66 2.84
C ASN A 181 -6.66 -7.23 2.87
N PHE A 182 -7.55 -8.18 3.15
CA PHE A 182 -9.01 -7.98 3.10
C PHE A 182 -9.55 -6.99 4.14
N SER A 183 -8.77 -6.68 5.18
CA SER A 183 -9.19 -5.75 6.22
C SER A 183 -8.91 -4.28 5.89
N CYS A 184 -8.09 -4.02 4.86
CA CYS A 184 -7.82 -2.68 4.36
C CYS A 184 -9.11 -2.02 3.88
N PRO A 185 -9.40 -0.76 4.28
CA PRO A 185 -10.63 -0.07 3.87
C PRO A 185 -10.70 0.25 2.37
N LEU A 186 -9.58 0.15 1.64
CA LEU A 186 -9.53 0.32 0.18
C LEU A 186 -9.72 -1.00 -0.58
N ASN A 187 -9.72 -2.14 0.12
CA ASN A 187 -9.90 -3.45 -0.50
C ASN A 187 -11.35 -3.63 -0.96
N ASN A 188 -11.53 -4.18 -2.16
CA ASN A 188 -12.84 -4.44 -2.79
C ASN A 188 -12.93 -5.88 -3.33
N VAL A 189 -12.15 -6.81 -2.79
CA VAL A 189 -12.29 -8.25 -3.06
C VAL A 189 -13.67 -8.72 -2.58
N SER A 190 -14.38 -9.46 -3.43
CA SER A 190 -15.70 -10.03 -3.10
C SER A 190 -15.68 -10.96 -1.88
N LYS A 191 -16.77 -10.95 -1.09
CA LYS A 191 -16.89 -11.76 0.13
C LYS A 191 -16.73 -13.26 -0.16
N GLU A 192 -17.19 -13.72 -1.32
CA GLU A 192 -17.06 -15.12 -1.76
C GLU A 192 -15.59 -15.51 -1.87
N VAL A 193 -14.76 -14.65 -2.48
CA VAL A 193 -13.31 -14.89 -2.61
C VAL A 193 -12.62 -14.83 -1.24
N VAL A 194 -13.03 -13.91 -0.36
CA VAL A 194 -12.53 -13.84 1.02
C VAL A 194 -12.85 -15.12 1.80
N ASN A 195 -14.11 -15.60 1.75
CA ASN A 195 -14.53 -16.85 2.39
C ASN A 195 -13.71 -18.03 1.89
N GLU A 196 -13.55 -18.16 0.58
CA GLU A 196 -12.75 -19.24 -0.03
C GLU A 196 -11.28 -19.20 0.39
N TYR A 197 -10.70 -18.00 0.53
CA TYR A 197 -9.36 -17.85 1.07
C TYR A 197 -9.29 -18.25 2.55
N LEU A 198 -10.21 -17.78 3.39
CA LEU A 198 -10.23 -18.07 4.83
C LEU A 198 -10.47 -19.56 5.11
N LYS A 199 -11.27 -20.26 4.29
CA LYS A 199 -11.43 -21.73 4.41
C LYS A 199 -10.09 -22.48 4.34
N ARG A 200 -9.09 -21.92 3.64
CA ARG A 200 -7.74 -22.51 3.49
C ARG A 200 -6.72 -21.94 4.46
N ASN A 201 -6.83 -20.66 4.82
CA ASN A 201 -5.95 -20.03 5.80
C ASN A 201 -6.52 -20.13 7.22
N SER A 202 -6.25 -21.24 7.89
CA SER A 202 -6.75 -21.53 9.25
C SER A 202 -6.37 -20.47 10.29
N VAL A 203 -5.17 -19.92 10.19
CA VAL A 203 -4.64 -18.89 11.12
C VAL A 203 -5.45 -17.60 11.01
N MET A 204 -5.65 -17.09 9.79
CA MET A 204 -6.47 -15.90 9.59
C MET A 204 -7.94 -16.15 9.87
N ARG A 205 -8.47 -17.29 9.42
CA ARG A 205 -9.86 -17.67 9.66
C ARG A 205 -10.21 -17.59 11.13
N LYS A 206 -9.42 -18.24 11.98
CA LYS A 206 -9.64 -18.22 13.43
C LYS A 206 -9.65 -16.80 13.97
N ALA A 207 -8.65 -15.99 13.61
CA ALA A 207 -8.56 -14.60 14.07
C ALA A 207 -9.73 -13.73 13.59
N TRP A 208 -10.32 -14.02 12.44
CA TRP A 208 -11.48 -13.31 11.91
C TRP A 208 -12.78 -13.77 12.56
N GLU A 209 -12.98 -15.09 12.74
CA GLU A 209 -14.12 -15.67 13.45
C GLU A 209 -14.17 -15.19 14.92
N ASP A 210 -13.01 -15.09 15.58
CA ASP A 210 -12.89 -14.52 16.95
C ASP A 210 -13.31 -13.04 17.02
N GLN A 211 -13.29 -12.32 15.89
CA GLN A 211 -13.78 -10.94 15.76
C GLN A 211 -15.21 -10.86 15.21
N GLY A 212 -15.92 -12.00 15.14
CA GLY A 212 -17.32 -12.09 14.71
C GLY A 212 -17.53 -12.24 13.20
N TYR A 213 -16.49 -12.53 12.42
CA TYR A 213 -16.66 -12.83 11.00
C TYR A 213 -17.35 -14.19 10.81
N ILE A 214 -18.38 -14.24 9.97
CA ILE A 214 -19.10 -15.48 9.65
C ILE A 214 -18.78 -15.88 8.20
N ILE A 215 -18.14 -17.04 8.06
CA ILE A 215 -17.93 -17.68 6.76
C ILE A 215 -19.28 -18.20 6.24
N GLY A 216 -19.63 -17.78 5.03
CA GLY A 216 -20.76 -18.29 4.26
C GLY A 216 -20.34 -19.33 3.23
#